data_AF-A0A968T2Y1-F1
#
_entry.id   AF-A0A968T2Y1-F1
#
_cell.length_a   1.000
_cell.length_b   1.000
_cell.length_c   1.000
_cell.angle_alpha   90.00
_cell.angle_beta   90.00
_cell.angle_gamma   90.00
#
_symmetry.space_group_name_H-M   'P 1'
#
loop_
_entity.id
_entity.type
_entity.pdbx_description
1 polymer ?
#
loop_
_entity_poly.entity_id
_entity_poly.type
_entity_poly.pdbx_seq_one_letter_code
_entity_poly.pdbx_strand_id
1 'polypeptide(L)' 'MPSKKIKANEDFIYIRNGKITDTSYANLVFSDGIKLFTPANTLLEGTKRALYLKQGKIQEEEISVKDLRRFNYFLLLMP' A
#
# COMPACT_ATOMS: atom_id res chain seq x y z
N MET A 1 1.08 -19.47 14.93
CA MET A 1 1.49 -18.55 13.85
C MET A 1 2.67 -19.17 13.12
N PRO A 2 2.72 -19.21 11.78
CA PRO A 2 3.85 -19.85 11.11
C PRO A 2 5.14 -19.14 11.53
N SER A 3 6.04 -19.91 12.11
CA SER A 3 7.36 -19.53 12.64
C SER A 3 8.37 -19.29 11.52
N LYS A 4 7.96 -18.59 10.46
CA LYS A 4 8.87 -18.20 9.39
C LYS A 4 9.70 -17.02 9.90
N LYS A 5 10.98 -17.26 10.21
CA LYS A 5 11.94 -16.18 10.41
C LYS A 5 11.97 -15.34 9.14
N ILE A 6 11.55 -14.10 9.25
CA ILE A 6 11.65 -13.09 8.19
C ILE A 6 13.14 -12.84 7.97
N LYS A 7 13.59 -12.87 6.73
CA LYS A 7 14.97 -12.46 6.43
C LYS A 7 15.10 -10.95 6.62
N ALA A 8 16.31 -10.46 6.88
CA ALA A 8 16.56 -9.04 7.11
C ALA A 8 16.07 -8.12 5.96
N ASN A 9 15.89 -8.66 4.75
CA ASN A 9 15.46 -7.91 3.55
C ASN A 9 14.05 -8.30 3.07
N GLU A 10 13.25 -8.95 3.92
CA GLU A 10 11.86 -9.27 3.63
C GLU A 10 10.94 -8.36 4.44
N ASP A 11 9.83 -7.96 3.82
CA ASP A 11 8.76 -7.21 4.45
C ASP A 11 7.42 -7.87 4.13
N PHE A 12 6.39 -7.52 4.87
CA PHE A 12 5.03 -8.00 4.66
C PHE A 12 4.14 -6.89 4.14
N ILE A 13 3.25 -7.25 3.22
CA ILE A 13 2.05 -6.46 2.96
C ILE A 13 0.97 -6.95 3.91
N TYR A 14 0.43 -6.05 4.72
CA TYR A 14 -0.65 -6.36 5.65
C TYR A 14 -2.00 -6.39 4.91
N ILE A 15 -2.84 -7.35 5.32
CA ILE A 15 -4.19 -7.53 4.79
C ILE A 15 -5.15 -7.57 5.98
N ARG A 16 -6.18 -6.72 5.96
CA ARG A 16 -7.24 -6.68 6.99
C ARG A 16 -8.59 -6.80 6.31
N ASN A 17 -9.40 -7.77 6.74
CA ASN A 17 -10.73 -8.02 6.17
C ASN A 17 -10.70 -8.21 4.63
N GLY A 18 -9.65 -8.84 4.11
CA GLY A 18 -9.45 -9.04 2.66
C GLY A 18 -9.00 -7.80 1.88
N LYS A 19 -8.77 -6.66 2.56
CA LYS A 19 -8.26 -5.41 1.99
C LYS A 19 -6.78 -5.24 2.29
N ILE A 20 -6.04 -4.75 1.30
CA ILE A 20 -4.65 -4.35 1.42
C ILE A 20 -4.58 -3.10 2.31
N THR A 21 -3.59 -3.06 3.20
CA THR A 21 -3.19 -1.85 3.94
C THR A 21 -1.79 -1.43 3.48
N ASP A 22 -0.76 -1.67 4.27
CA ASP A 22 0.57 -1.10 4.09
C ASP A 22 1.63 -2.19 4.23
N THR A 23 2.91 -1.80 4.21
CA THR A 23 3.98 -2.64 4.74
C THR A 23 4.36 -2.28 6.18
N SER A 24 5.37 -2.94 6.75
CA SER A 24 5.78 -2.64 8.13
C SER A 24 6.36 -1.24 8.31
N TYR A 25 6.84 -0.60 7.25
CA TYR A 25 7.52 0.69 7.32
C TYR A 25 7.09 1.72 6.26
N ALA A 26 6.26 1.35 5.27
CA ALA A 26 5.87 2.25 4.19
C ALA A 26 4.39 2.09 3.82
N ASN A 27 3.75 3.21 3.45
CA ASN A 27 2.46 3.15 2.77
C ASN A 27 2.64 2.64 1.33
N LEU A 28 1.59 2.06 0.76
CA LEU A 28 1.60 1.57 -0.62
C LEU A 28 0.92 2.54 -1.57
N VAL A 29 1.46 2.62 -2.80
CA VAL A 29 0.81 3.25 -3.95
C VAL A 29 0.79 2.28 -5.10
N PHE A 30 -0.38 2.02 -5.68
CA PHE A 30 -0.61 1.14 -6.81
C PHE A 30 -0.88 1.96 -8.08
N SER A 31 -0.39 1.48 -9.22
CA SER A 31 -0.60 2.11 -10.52
C SER A 31 -1.35 1.18 -11.47
N ASP A 32 -2.42 1.64 -12.08
CA ASP A 32 -3.10 0.94 -13.19
C ASP A 32 -2.53 1.34 -14.57
N GLY A 33 -1.48 2.17 -14.58
CA GLY A 33 -0.88 2.76 -15.79
C GLY A 33 -1.43 4.13 -16.17
N ILE A 34 -2.51 4.59 -15.54
CA ILE A 34 -3.14 5.90 -15.79
C ILE A 34 -3.18 6.73 -14.50
N LYS A 35 -3.63 6.10 -13.41
CA LYS A 35 -3.84 6.72 -12.10
C LYS A 35 -3.02 6.02 -11.02
N LEU A 36 -2.83 6.73 -9.92
CA LEU A 36 -2.16 6.23 -8.72
C LEU A 36 -3.16 6.16 -7.57
N PHE A 37 -3.20 5.00 -6.93
CA PHE A 37 -4.12 4.70 -5.84
C PHE A 37 -3.33 4.32 -4.59
N THR A 38 -3.77 4.79 -3.43
CA THR A 38 -3.25 4.32 -2.14
C THR A 38 -4.38 3.63 -1.38
N PRO A 39 -4.11 2.54 -0.64
CA PRO A 39 -5.12 1.92 0.20
C PRO A 39 -5.78 2.94 1.14
N ALA A 40 -7.11 2.94 1.17
CA ALA A 40 -7.89 3.86 2.00
C ALA A 40 -7.70 3.58 3.50
N ASN A 41 -7.54 2.31 3.87
CA ASN A 41 -7.24 1.90 5.22
C ASN A 41 -5.74 1.62 5.32
N THR A 42 -5.01 2.43 6.09
CA THR A 42 -3.56 2.25 6.32
C THR A 42 -3.28 1.88 7.78
N LEU A 43 -2.10 1.32 8.06
CA LEU A 43 -1.63 1.08 9.44
C LEU A 43 -1.20 2.38 10.09
N LEU A 44 -0.52 3.24 9.31
CA LEU A 44 -0.05 4.55 9.73
C LEU A 44 -0.36 5.57 8.63
N GLU A 45 -0.76 6.78 9.00
CA GLU A 45 -0.93 7.88 8.04
C GLU A 45 0.41 8.55 7.75
N GLY A 46 1.15 8.04 6.76
CA GLY A 46 2.46 8.57 6.41
C GLY A 46 2.42 10.01 5.87
N THR A 47 3.44 10.80 6.22
CA THR A 47 3.54 12.23 5.84
C THR A 47 3.57 12.44 4.33
N LYS A 48 4.34 11.62 3.58
CA LYS A 48 4.34 11.70 2.10
C LYS A 48 2.99 11.31 1.49
N ARG A 49 2.29 10.31 2.05
CA ARG A 49 0.94 9.92 1.61
C ARG A 49 -0.02 11.10 1.75
N ALA A 50 -0.07 11.71 2.93
CA ALA A 50 -0.90 12.88 3.20
C ALA A 50 -0.59 14.05 2.25
N LEU A 51 0.70 14.32 2.02
CA LEU A 51 1.14 15.36 1.07
C LEU A 51 0.65 15.08 -0.35
N TYR A 52 0.80 13.86 -0.85
CA TYR A 52 0.41 13.50 -2.22
C TYR A 52 -1.10 13.42 -2.42
N LEU A 53 -1.84 13.01 -1.40
CA LEU A 53 -3.30 13.14 -1.38
C LEU A 53 -3.73 14.61 -1.47
N LYS A 54 -3.14 15.48 -0.65
CA LYS A 54 -3.41 16.93 -0.69
C LYS A 54 -3.07 17.56 -2.05
N GLN A 55 -2.02 17.08 -2.72
CA GLN A 55 -1.62 17.52 -4.05
C GLN A 55 -2.46 16.90 -5.18
N GLY A 56 -3.37 15.97 -4.89
CA GLY A 56 -4.15 15.26 -5.90
C GLY A 56 -3.32 14.31 -6.77
N LYS A 57 -2.11 13.93 -6.34
CA LYS A 57 -1.21 13.04 -7.09
C LYS A 57 -1.56 11.57 -6.97
N ILE A 58 -2.19 11.20 -5.86
CA ILE A 58 -2.68 9.85 -5.58
C ILE A 58 -4.12 9.95 -5.06
N GLN A 59 -4.89 8.88 -5.18
CA GLN A 59 -6.29 8.80 -4.74
C GLN A 59 -6.46 7.65 -3.74
N GLU A 60 -7.32 7.82 -2.73
CA GLU A 60 -7.64 6.71 -1.81
C GLU A 60 -8.60 5.73 -2.47
N GLU A 61 -8.33 4.43 -2.32
CA GLU A 61 -9.24 3.37 -2.77
C GLU A 61 -9.19 2.16 -1.83
N GLU A 62 -10.34 1.50 -1.63
CA GLU A 62 -10.36 0.20 -0.95
C GLU A 62 -9.87 -0.94 -1.84
N ILE A 63 -8.58 -1.21 -1.79
CA ILE A 63 -7.95 -2.24 -2.62
C ILE A 63 -8.06 -3.61 -1.93
N SER A 64 -8.75 -4.58 -2.53
CA SER A 64 -8.74 -5.98 -2.09
C SER A 64 -7.60 -6.78 -2.73
N VAL A 65 -7.30 -7.95 -2.18
CA VAL A 65 -6.30 -8.87 -2.78
C VAL A 65 -6.68 -9.26 -4.22
N LYS A 66 -7.97 -9.38 -4.53
CA LYS A 66 -8.45 -9.71 -5.88
C LYS A 66 -8.17 -8.59 -6.88
N ASP A 67 -8.14 -7.36 -6.39
CA ASP A 67 -7.93 -6.16 -7.20
C ASP A 67 -6.49 -6.01 -7.66
N LEU A 68 -5.53 -6.70 -7.04
CA LEU A 68 -4.11 -6.63 -7.40
C LEU A 68 -3.86 -6.92 -8.90
N ARG A 69 -4.72 -7.72 -9.54
CA ARG A 69 -4.63 -8.03 -10.98
C ARG A 69 -4.87 -6.82 -11.89
N ARG A 70 -5.47 -5.74 -11.38
CA ARG A 70 -5.73 -4.51 -12.15
C ARG A 70 -4.52 -3.58 -12.22
N PHE A 71 -3.53 -3.79 -11.36
CA PHE A 71 -2.39 -2.88 -11.22
C PHE A 71 -1.15 -3.44 -11.91
N ASN A 72 -0.39 -2.55 -12.54
CA ASN A 72 0.82 -2.88 -13.28
C ASN A 72 2.02 -3.00 -12.32
N TYR A 73 2.08 -2.12 -11.32
CA TYR A 73 3.12 -2.10 -10.30
C TYR A 73 2.62 -1.38 -9.04
N PHE A 74 3.40 -1.51 -7.97
CA PHE A 74 3.23 -0.72 -6.77
C PHE A 74 4.55 -0.10 -6.35
N LEU A 75 4.47 0.94 -5.53
CA LEU A 75 5.57 1.70 -4.98
C LEU A 75 5.46 1.71 -3.45
N LEU A 76 6.61 1.64 -2.78
CA LEU A 76 6.71 1.90 -1.35
C LEU A 76 6.88 3.40 -1.15
N LEU A 77 5.91 4.02 -0.51
CA LEU A 77 5.95 5.43 -0.16
C LEU A 77 6.50 5.58 1.25
N MET A 78 7.83 5.61 1.34
CA MET A 78 8.53 5.88 2.60
C MET A 78 8.35 7.36 3.03
N PRO A 79 8.37 7.68 4.33
CA PRO A 79 8.30 9.06 4.85
C PRO A 79 9.34 10.02 4.25
#